data_AF-A0A4P7JJC9-F1
#
_entry.id   AF-A0A4P7JJC9-F1
#
_cell.length_a   1.000
_cell.length_b   1.000
_cell.length_c   1.000
_cell.angle_alpha   90.00
_cell.angle_beta   90.00
_cell.angle_gamma   90.00
#
_symmetry.space_group_name_H-M   'P 1'
#
loop_
_entity.id
_entity.type
_entity.pdbx_description
1 polymer ?
#
loop_
_entity_poly.entity_id
_entity_poly.type
_entity_poly.pdbx_seq_one_letter_code
_entity_poly.pdbx_strand_id
1 'polypeptide(L)' 'MQVTVIYYETVSLELLHDVIDLEVSDEGKVIIPVQYKQGKSIISVYKGELNIINKVGERMPDSMQHAV' A
#
# COMPACT_ATOMS: atom_id res chain seq x y z
N MET A 1 14.99 -5.17 1.43
CA MET A 1 14.69 -3.91 2.14
C MET A 1 13.20 -3.90 2.38
N GLN A 2 12.79 -3.80 3.64
CA GLN A 2 11.38 -3.76 3.96
C GLN A 2 10.75 -2.49 3.39
N VAL A 3 9.62 -2.65 2.72
CA VAL A 3 8.84 -1.58 2.12
C VAL A 3 7.35 -1.82 2.32
N THR A 4 6.58 -0.74 2.36
CA THR A 4 5.13 -0.77 2.25
C THR A 4 4.75 -0.40 0.82
N VAL A 5 4.08 -1.31 0.10
CA VAL A 5 3.56 -1.08 -1.24
C VAL A 5 2.07 -0.83 -1.15
N ILE A 6 1.59 0.29 -1.67
CA ILE A 6 0.17 0.63 -1.75
C ILE A 6 -0.30 0.40 -3.19
N TYR A 7 -1.43 -0.31 -3.37
CA TYR A 7 -1.94 -0.67 -4.69
C TYR A 7 -3.46 -0.83 -4.71
N TYR A 8 -4.04 -0.81 -5.92
CA TYR A 8 -5.38 -1.34 -6.19
C TYR A 8 -5.28 -2.73 -6.82
N GLU A 9 -6.24 -3.60 -6.53
CA GLU A 9 -6.48 -4.78 -7.36
C GLU A 9 -7.26 -4.42 -8.62
N THR A 10 -7.06 -5.16 -9.70
CA THR A 10 -7.69 -4.86 -11.00
C THR A 10 -9.22 -4.86 -10.95
N VAL A 11 -9.80 -5.56 -9.98
CA VAL A 11 -11.26 -5.74 -9.82
C VAL A 11 -11.87 -4.90 -8.68
N SER A 12 -11.06 -4.11 -7.97
CA SER A 12 -11.50 -3.36 -6.79
C SER A 12 -10.89 -1.97 -6.72
N LEU A 13 -11.66 -1.01 -6.23
CA LEU A 13 -11.16 0.34 -5.89
C LEU A 13 -10.75 0.45 -4.41
N GLU A 14 -10.64 -0.68 -3.71
CA GLU A 14 -10.12 -0.72 -2.35
C GLU A 14 -8.60 -0.49 -2.36
N LEU A 15 -8.16 0.50 -1.58
CA LEU A 15 -6.75 0.81 -1.44
C LEU A 15 -6.08 -0.17 -0.47
N LEU A 16 -5.37 -1.14 -1.03
CA LEU A 16 -4.68 -2.20 -0.30
C LEU A 16 -3.20 -1.85 -0.08
N HIS A 17 -2.59 -2.52 0.88
CA HIS A 17 -1.15 -2.41 1.10
C HIS A 17 -0.54 -3.74 1.56
N ASP A 18 0.70 -3.98 1.14
CA ASP A 18 1.53 -5.08 1.64
C ASP A 18 2.82 -4.52 2.25
N VAL A 19 3.31 -5.17 3.31
CA VAL A 19 4.67 -4.96 3.83
C VAL A 19 5.53 -6.14 3.38
N ILE A 20 6.52 -5.88 2.52
CA ILE A 20 7.35 -6.92 1.91
C ILE A 20 8.82 -6.49 1.82
N ASP A 21 9.71 -7.47 1.71
CA ASP A 21 11.12 -7.22 1.38
C ASP A 21 11.32 -7.22 -0.12
N LEU A 22 11.85 -6.10 -0.64
CA LEU A 22 12.22 -5.96 -2.04
C LEU A 22 13.70 -5.57 -2.20
N GLU A 23 14.24 -5.91 -3.36
CA GLU A 23 15.57 -5.45 -3.79
C GLU A 23 15.54 -3.96 -4.13
N VAL A 24 16.69 -3.32 -3.98
CA VAL A 24 16.91 -1.92 -4.32
C VAL A 24 17.98 -1.88 -5.39
N SER A 25 17.73 -1.16 -6.48
CA SER A 25 18.72 -0.95 -7.53
C SER A 25 19.89 -0.10 -7.02
N ASP A 26 20.99 -0.10 -7.77
CA ASP A 26 22.15 0.74 -7.47
C ASP A 26 21.83 2.25 -7.44
N GLU A 27 20.71 2.65 -8.05
CA GLU A 27 20.18 4.03 -8.03
C GLU A 27 19.28 4.33 -6.82
N GLY A 28 19.11 3.38 -5.90
CA GLY A 28 18.26 3.55 -4.72
C GLY A 28 16.76 3.36 -4.98
N LYS A 29 16.36 2.84 -6.14
CA LYS A 29 14.95 2.57 -6.47
C LYS A 29 14.56 1.14 -6.13
N VAL A 30 13.39 0.96 -5.54
CA VAL A 30 12.85 -0.37 -5.26
C VAL A 30 12.52 -1.10 -6.56
N ILE A 31 12.99 -2.33 -6.71
CA ILE A 31 12.71 -3.21 -7.84
C ILE A 31 11.50 -4.06 -7.49
N ILE A 32 10.36 -3.83 -8.16
CA ILE A 32 9.13 -4.59 -7.95
C ILE A 32 9.03 -5.71 -9.00
N PRO A 33 9.01 -6.99 -8.60
CA PRO A 33 8.91 -8.12 -9.53
C PRO A 33 7.68 -8.03 -10.44
N VAL A 34 7.82 -8.46 -11.69
CA VAL A 34 6.71 -8.43 -12.66
C VAL A 34 5.52 -9.27 -12.17
N GLN A 35 5.81 -10.43 -11.58
CA GLN A 35 4.82 -11.34 -11.01
C GLN A 35 4.04 -10.69 -9.87
N TYR A 36 4.71 -9.91 -9.02
CA TYR A 36 4.04 -9.19 -7.94
C TYR A 36 3.08 -8.11 -8.47
N LYS A 37 3.41 -7.47 -9.60
CA LYS A 37 2.56 -6.45 -10.23
C LYS A 37 1.34 -7.03 -10.96
N GLN A 38 1.28 -8.34 -11.20
CA GLN A 38 0.15 -8.93 -11.92
C GLN A 38 -1.13 -8.76 -11.12
N GLY A 39 -2.17 -8.21 -11.77
CA GLY A 39 -3.44 -7.91 -11.13
C GLY A 39 -3.41 -6.69 -10.19
N LYS A 40 -2.25 -6.03 -10.02
CA LYS A 40 -2.06 -4.89 -9.11
C LYS A 40 -1.68 -3.62 -9.87
N SER A 41 -2.40 -2.54 -9.60
CA SER A 41 -2.01 -1.18 -9.99
C SER A 41 -1.24 -0.56 -8.82
N ILE A 42 0.10 -0.53 -8.91
CA ILE A 42 0.96 0.04 -7.87
C ILE A 42 0.79 1.57 -7.84
N ILE A 43 0.45 2.10 -6.67
CA ILE A 43 0.20 3.53 -6.45
C ILE A 43 1.44 4.19 -5.85
N SER A 44 2.03 3.59 -4.82
CA SER A 44 3.20 4.13 -4.14
C SER A 44 3.97 3.06 -3.37
N VAL A 45 5.24 3.36 -3.08
CA VAL A 45 6.13 2.49 -2.29
C VAL A 45 6.88 3.34 -1.28
N TYR A 46 6.87 2.92 -0.02
CA TYR A 46 7.55 3.59 1.09
C TYR A 46 8.56 2.66 1.74
N LYS A 47 9.64 3.22 2.29
CA LYS A 47 10.63 2.46 3.06
C LYS A 47 10.06 2.12 4.44
N GLY A 48 10.18 0.84 4.82
CA GLY A 48 9.71 0.31 6.09
C GLY A 48 8.20 0.04 6.12
N GLU A 49 7.72 -0.33 7.30
CA GLU A 49 6.30 -0.47 7.62
C GLU A 49 5.67 0.89 7.91
N LEU A 50 4.52 1.16 7.28
CA LEU A 50 3.70 2.33 7.58
C LEU A 50 2.57 1.97 8.54
N ASN A 51 2.34 2.84 9.52
CA ASN A 51 1.11 2.83 10.29
C ASN A 51 0.04 3.67 9.56
N ILE A 52 -0.87 3.01 8.84
CA ILE A 52 -1.93 3.67 8.09
C ILE A 52 -3.13 3.92 9.00
N ILE A 53 -3.41 5.19 9.30
CA ILE A 53 -4.48 5.60 10.22
C ILE A 53 -5.83 5.70 9.53
N ASN A 54 -5.86 6.11 8.26
CA ASN A 54 -7.08 6.20 7.45
C ASN A 54 -6.77 5.88 5.99
N LYS A 55 -7.68 5.17 5.31
CA LYS A 55 -7.63 4.92 3.86
C LYS A 55 -8.80 5.57 3.13
N VAL A 56 -8.61 5.87 1.85
CA VAL A 56 -9.71 6.34 1.01
C VAL A 56 -10.79 5.25 0.91
N GLY A 57 -12.05 5.65 1.08
CA GLY A 57 -13.19 4.71 1.10
C GLY A 57 -13.39 3.97 2.43
N GLU A 58 -12.45 4.07 3.38
CA GLU A 58 -12.64 3.56 4.74
C GLU A 58 -13.63 4.46 5.48
N ARG A 59 -14.67 3.85 6.05
CA ARG A 59 -15.68 4.56 6.85
C ARG A 59 -15.28 4.50 8.31
N MET A 60 -15.39 5.64 8.99
CA MET A 60 -15.30 5.63 10.45
C MET A 60 -16.47 4.80 11.01
N PRO A 61 -16.22 3.89 11.96
CA PRO A 61 -17.30 3.18 12.63
C PRO A 61 -18.24 4.20 13.29
N ASP A 62 -19.55 3.93 13.24
CA ASP A 62 -20.59 4.86 13.70
C ASP A 62 -20.40 5.33 15.15
N SER A 63 -19.74 4.51 15.98
CA SER A 63 -19.38 4.84 17.36
C SER A 63 -18.38 5.99 17.52
N MET A 64 -17.63 6.34 16.48
CA MET A 64 -16.63 7.42 16.49
C MET A 64 -17.11 8.71 15.79
N GLN A 65 -18.31 8.72 15.20
CA GLN A 65 -18.82 9.86 14.43
C GLN A 65 -19.31 11.04 15.30
N HIS A 66 -19.49 10.83 16.62
CA HIS A 66 -19.98 11.86 17.55
C HIS A 66 -18.89 12.52 18.41
N ALA A 67 -17.61 12.18 18.17
CA ALA A 67 -16.48 12.75 18.91
C ALA A 67 -15.95 14.01 18.19
N VAL A 68 -16.78 15.04 18.05
CA VAL A 68 -16.34 16.39 17.65
C VAL A 68 -17.15 17.46 18.34
#